data_AF-A0A131XNM8-F1
#
_entry.id   AF-A0A131XNM8-F1
#
_cell.length_a   1.000
_cell.length_b   1.000
_cell.length_c   1.000
_cell.angle_alpha   90.00
_cell.angle_beta   90.00
_cell.angle_gamma   90.00
#
_symmetry.space_group_name_H-M   'P 1'
#
loop_
_entity.id
_entity.type
_entity.pdbx_description
1 polymer ?
#
loop_
_entity_poly.entity_id
_entity_poly.type
_entity_poly.pdbx_seq_one_letter_code
_entity_poly.pdbx_strand_id
1 'polypeptide(L)'
;QCYNCQRSGHLARDCRSSRRCKICAGPHHHKECPTPREPQCANCGSRHVSTYAGCIRKQAAHAAKKNELFYGKPVPRKAPAPNLDVIKASDRMTTQNE
;
A
#
# COMPACT_ATOMS: atom_id res chain seq x y z
N GLN A 1 -7.33 -7.51 7.23
CA GLN A 1 -6.87 -7.94 5.89
C GLN A 1 -8.08 -7.89 4.97
N CYS A 2 -7.93 -7.36 3.76
CA CYS A 2 -9.00 -7.32 2.76
C CYS A 2 -9.13 -8.68 2.07
N TYR A 3 -10.31 -9.30 2.12
CA TYR A 3 -10.55 -10.59 1.48
C TYR A 3 -10.59 -10.53 -0.06
N ASN A 4 -10.75 -9.34 -0.63
CA ASN A 4 -10.76 -9.16 -2.08
C ASN A 4 -9.32 -9.08 -2.64
N CYS A 5 -8.50 -8.16 -2.12
CA CYS A 5 -7.17 -7.89 -2.68
C CYS A 5 -6.00 -8.36 -1.79
N GLN A 6 -6.25 -8.94 -0.62
CA GLN A 6 -5.27 -9.42 0.36
C GLN A 6 -4.41 -8.36 1.07
N ARG A 7 -4.62 -7.06 0.79
CA ARG A 7 -3.89 -5.95 1.45
C ARG A 7 -4.46 -5.64 2.84
N SER A 8 -3.66 -4.99 3.67
CA SER A 8 -4.07 -4.47 4.99
C SER A 8 -4.61 -3.03 4.88
N GLY A 9 -5.37 -2.59 5.89
CA GLY A 9 -5.86 -1.21 6.02
C GLY A 9 -7.32 -0.98 5.61
N HIS A 10 -7.98 -1.94 4.96
CA HIS A 10 -9.40 -1.84 4.59
C HIS A 10 -10.07 -3.21 4.58
N LEU A 11 -11.41 -3.22 4.55
CA LEU A 11 -12.25 -4.41 4.39
C LEU A 11 -12.60 -4.63 2.91
N ALA A 12 -13.11 -5.82 2.59
CA ALA A 12 -13.51 -6.15 1.22
C ALA A 12 -14.62 -5.24 0.68
N ARG A 13 -15.48 -4.72 1.56
CA ARG A 13 -16.58 -3.80 1.26
C ARG A 13 -16.07 -2.46 0.70
N ASP A 14 -14.92 -2.01 1.18
CA ASP A 14 -14.29 -0.74 0.82
C ASP A 14 -13.15 -0.92 -0.21
N CYS A 15 -13.01 -2.12 -0.76
CA CYS A 15 -11.93 -2.44 -1.66
C CYS A 15 -12.19 -1.89 -3.06
N ARG A 16 -11.31 -1.01 -3.54
CA ARG A 16 -11.33 -0.48 -4.92
C ARG A 16 -10.36 -1.22 -5.86
N SER A 17 -9.69 -2.25 -5.37
CA SER A 17 -8.74 -3.03 -6.15
C SER A 17 -9.39 -4.28 -6.75
N SER A 18 -8.78 -4.82 -7.80
CA SER A 18 -9.15 -6.11 -8.35
C SER A 18 -8.97 -7.25 -7.34
N ARG A 19 -9.77 -8.31 -7.53
CA ARG A 19 -9.67 -9.54 -6.75
C ARG A 19 -8.31 -10.19 -6.96
N ARG A 20 -7.72 -10.69 -5.88
CA ARG A 20 -6.51 -11.52 -5.91
C ARG A 20 -6.70 -12.78 -5.09
N CYS A 21 -6.26 -13.89 -5.68
CA CYS A 21 -6.22 -15.18 -5.03
C CYS A 21 -5.29 -15.13 -3.81
N LYS A 22 -5.78 -15.64 -2.67
CA LYS A 22 -4.98 -15.69 -1.43
C LYS A 22 -3.79 -16.66 -1.53
N ILE A 23 -3.85 -17.62 -2.47
CA ILE A 23 -2.87 -18.68 -2.63
C ILE A 23 -1.78 -18.28 -3.62
N CYS A 24 -2.12 -17.91 -4.85
CA CYS A 24 -1.15 -17.65 -5.93
C CYS A 24 -1.15 -16.20 -6.47
N ALA A 25 -1.87 -15.27 -5.81
CA ALA A 25 -1.99 -13.85 -6.21
C ALA A 25 -2.69 -13.55 -7.56
N GLY A 26 -3.13 -14.56 -8.32
CA GLY A 26 -3.83 -14.38 -9.61
C GLY A 26 -5.23 -13.75 -9.52
N PRO A 27 -5.81 -13.29 -10.64
CA PRO A 27 -7.08 -12.56 -10.70
C PRO A 27 -8.32 -13.47 -10.62
N HIS A 28 -8.39 -14.36 -9.64
CA HIS A 28 -9.49 -15.32 -9.45
C HIS A 28 -9.79 -15.55 -7.96
N HIS A 29 -10.88 -16.27 -7.68
CA HIS A 29 -11.22 -16.67 -6.33
C HIS A 29 -10.44 -17.92 -5.90
N HIS A 30 -10.05 -18.05 -4.63
CA HIS A 30 -9.19 -19.14 -4.15
C HIS A 30 -9.67 -20.57 -4.45
N LYS A 31 -10.98 -20.75 -4.68
CA LYS A 31 -11.58 -22.05 -5.06
C LYS A 31 -11.28 -22.44 -6.52
N GLU A 32 -11.02 -21.46 -7.37
CA GLU A 32 -10.72 -21.62 -8.80
C GLU A 32 -9.21 -21.53 -9.06
N CYS A 33 -8.40 -21.77 -8.01
CA CYS A 33 -6.96 -21.62 -8.11
C CYS A 33 -6.36 -22.77 -8.93
N PRO A 34 -5.69 -22.50 -10.06
CA PRO A 34 -5.07 -23.54 -10.88
C PRO A 34 -3.84 -24.14 -10.20
N THR A 35 -3.16 -23.38 -9.35
CA THR A 35 -1.88 -23.75 -8.72
C THR A 35 -1.92 -23.70 -7.19
N PRO A 36 -2.81 -24.48 -6.52
CA PRO A 36 -2.95 -24.43 -5.07
C PRO A 36 -1.71 -24.95 -4.31
N ARG A 37 -0.89 -25.79 -4.97
CA ARG A 37 0.34 -26.38 -4.42
C ARG A 37 1.55 -25.46 -4.52
N GLU A 38 1.45 -24.39 -5.30
CA GLU A 38 2.53 -23.42 -5.51
C GLU A 38 2.08 -22.05 -4.99
N PRO A 39 2.03 -21.87 -3.65
CA PRO A 39 1.54 -20.64 -3.08
C PRO A 39 2.54 -19.50 -3.34
N GLN A 40 2.01 -18.37 -3.77
CA GLN A 40 2.72 -17.11 -3.97
C GLN A 40 1.97 -15.99 -3.25
N CYS A 41 2.66 -15.30 -2.35
CA CYS A 41 2.07 -14.26 -1.55
C CYS A 41 1.73 -13.04 -2.40
N ALA A 42 0.47 -12.60 -2.38
CA ALA A 42 0.02 -11.43 -3.15
C ALA A 42 0.62 -10.10 -2.67
N ASN A 43 1.26 -10.09 -1.50
CA ASN A 43 1.84 -8.88 -0.90
C ASN A 43 3.37 -8.83 -0.97
N CYS A 44 4.07 -9.97 -0.92
CA CYS A 44 5.53 -10.02 -0.93
C CYS A 44 6.15 -10.86 -2.06
N GLY A 45 5.35 -11.64 -2.80
CA GLY A 45 5.81 -12.47 -3.91
C GLY A 45 6.54 -13.76 -3.51
N SER A 46 6.81 -13.99 -2.22
CA SER A 46 7.51 -15.19 -1.74
C SER A 46 6.60 -16.43 -1.76
N ARG A 47 7.22 -17.63 -1.66
CA ARG A 47 6.57 -18.95 -1.69
C ARG A 47 5.77 -19.27 -0.42
N HIS A 48 4.68 -18.57 -0.18
CA HIS A 48 3.71 -18.86 0.89
C HIS A 48 2.36 -18.17 0.62
N VAL A 49 1.29 -18.63 1.27
CA VAL A 49 -0.04 -18.01 1.14
C VAL A 49 -0.09 -16.64 1.79
N SER A 50 -0.99 -15.75 1.32
CA SER A 50 -1.11 -14.36 1.81
C SER A 50 -1.48 -14.25 3.31
N THR A 51 -1.89 -15.35 3.94
CA THR A 51 -2.22 -15.44 5.37
C THR A 51 -1.04 -15.94 6.22
N TYR A 52 0.08 -16.33 5.62
CA TYR A 52 1.25 -16.86 6.33
C TYR A 52 1.76 -15.86 7.39
N ALA A 53 1.87 -16.31 8.64
CA ALA A 53 2.24 -15.46 9.78
C ALA A 53 3.65 -14.89 9.65
N GLY A 54 4.59 -15.68 9.10
CA GLY A 54 5.98 -15.28 8.87
C GLY A 54 6.20 -14.34 7.68
N CYS A 55 5.16 -13.91 6.96
CA CYS A 55 5.32 -13.00 5.84
C CYS A 55 5.82 -11.62 6.31
N ILE A 56 6.95 -11.14 5.78
CA ILE A 56 7.54 -9.83 6.13
C ILE A 56 6.54 -8.66 6.00
N ARG A 57 5.69 -8.67 4.98
CA ARG A 57 4.68 -7.61 4.75
C ARG A 57 3.54 -7.71 5.75
N LYS A 58 3.14 -8.94 6.13
CA LYS A 58 2.10 -9.16 7.15
C LYS A 58 2.60 -8.76 8.53
N GLN A 59 3.84 -9.13 8.88
CA GLN A 59 4.49 -8.74 10.13
C GLN A 59 4.57 -7.22 10.26
N ALA A 60 5.06 -6.54 9.21
CA ALA A 60 5.11 -5.07 9.18
C ALA A 60 3.74 -4.42 9.34
N ALA A 61 2.71 -4.94 8.65
CA ALA A 61 1.34 -4.43 8.79
C ALA A 61 0.77 -4.66 10.20
N HIS A 62 1.07 -5.80 10.82
CA HIS A 62 0.66 -6.10 12.19
C HIS A 62 1.36 -5.19 13.20
N ALA A 63 2.68 -4.98 13.04
CA ALA A 63 3.45 -4.06 13.87
C ALA A 63 2.92 -2.62 13.75
N ALA A 64 2.62 -2.15 12.54
CA ALA A 64 2.03 -0.84 12.32
C ALA A 64 0.67 -0.70 13.00
N LYS A 65 -0.19 -1.72 12.93
CA LYS A 65 -1.49 -1.70 13.63
C LYS A 65 -1.34 -1.71 15.14
N LYS A 66 -0.38 -2.48 15.68
CA LYS A 66 -0.07 -2.49 17.11
C LYS A 66 0.41 -1.11 17.58
N ASN A 67 1.27 -0.47 16.80
CA ASN A 67 1.72 0.90 17.07
C ASN A 67 0.52 1.86 17.07
N GLU A 68 -0.36 1.79 16.06
CA GLU A 68 -1.57 2.61 15.99
C GLU A 68 -2.49 2.44 17.21
N LEU A 69 -2.62 1.22 17.73
CA LEU A 69 -3.45 0.95 18.91
C LEU A 69 -2.84 1.52 20.20
N PHE A 70 -1.51 1.57 20.31
CA PHE A 70 -0.83 2.04 21.52
C PHE A 70 -0.56 3.57 21.49
N TYR A 71 -0.12 4.10 20.36
CA TYR A 71 0.29 5.51 20.20
C TYR A 71 -0.73 6.36 19.41
N GLY A 72 -1.80 5.75 18.90
CA GLY A 72 -2.73 6.42 17.99
C GLY A 72 -2.25 6.45 16.54
N LYS A 73 -3.12 6.89 15.64
CA LYS A 73 -2.79 7.04 14.22
C LYS A 73 -1.82 8.22 14.04
N PRO A 74 -0.64 8.04 13.40
CA PRO A 74 0.22 9.17 13.09
C PRO A 74 -0.53 10.12 12.17
N VAL A 75 -0.70 11.37 12.61
CA VAL A 75 -1.23 12.42 11.75
C VAL A 75 -0.21 12.68 10.63
N PRO A 76 -0.64 12.73 9.36
CA PRO A 76 0.28 13.15 8.31
C PRO A 76 0.76 14.55 8.65
N ARG A 77 2.08 14.73 8.82
CA ARG A 77 2.68 16.06 8.92
C ARG A 77 2.35 16.75 7.59
N LYS A 78 1.46 17.74 7.61
CA LYS A 78 1.26 18.62 6.45
C LYS A 78 2.64 19.14 6.06
N ALA A 79 2.97 19.05 4.77
CA ALA A 79 4.16 19.73 4.28
C ALA A 79 4.06 21.19 4.72
N PRO A 80 5.12 21.78 5.29
CA PRO A 80 5.12 23.21 5.54
C PRO A 80 4.80 23.92 4.22
N ALA A 81 3.97 24.97 4.30
CA ALA A 81 3.62 25.75 3.11
C ALA A 81 4.93 26.18 2.40
N PRO A 82 4.99 26.12 1.06
CA PRO A 82 6.15 26.60 0.34
C PRO A 82 6.39 28.07 0.72
N ASN A 83 7.65 28.40 1.03
CA ASN A 83 8.01 29.77 1.39
C ASN A 83 7.72 30.69 0.20
N LEU A 84 6.84 31.68 0.40
CA LEU A 84 6.42 32.63 -0.62
C LEU A 84 7.59 33.47 -1.18
N ASP A 85 8.69 33.58 -0.41
CA ASP A 85 9.91 34.28 -0.81
C ASP A 85 10.64 33.59 -1.98
N VAL A 86 10.40 32.29 -2.20
CA VAL A 86 10.98 31.53 -3.33
C VAL A 86 10.24 31.80 -4.64
N ILE A 87 8.97 32.23 -4.59
CA ILE A 87 8.14 32.44 -5.80
C ILE A 87 8.52 33.73 -6.54
N LYS A 88 9.02 34.75 -5.83
CA LYS A 88 9.34 36.07 -6.43
C LYS A 88 10.66 36.11 -7.21
N ALA A 89 11.45 35.04 -7.20
CA ALA A 89 12.73 34.99 -7.91
C ALA A 89 12.61 34.61 -9.41
N SER A 90 11.45 34.13 -9.85
CA SER A 90 11.29 33.58 -11.21
C SER A 90 10.73 34.57 -12.25
N ASP A 91 10.23 35.73 -11.84
CA ASP A 91 9.55 36.70 -12.73
C ASP A 91 10.44 37.91 -13.14
N ARG A 92 11.75 37.89 -12.85
CA ARG A 92 12.70 38.98 -13.19
C ARG A 92 13.72 38.61 -14.27
N MET A 93 13.28 37.94 -15.34
CA MET A 93 14.06 37.84 -16.59
C MET A 93 13.23 38.41 -17.74
N THR A 94 13.08 39.74 -17.71
CA THR A 94 12.46 40.56 -18.74
C THR A 94 13.40 40.66 -19.95
N THR A 95 12.86 40.36 -21.13
CA THR A 95 13.09 41.05 -22.41
C THR A 95 14.43 41.77 -22.61
N GLN A 96 15.33 41.18 -23.41
CA GLN A 96 16.33 41.90 -24.21
C GLN A 96 16.89 40.90 -25.24
N ASN A 97 16.43 40.98 -26.48
CA ASN A 97 17.16 40.55 -27.66
C ASN A 97 16.64 41.41 -28.82
N GLU A 98 17.46 42.40 -29.18
CA GLU A 98 17.46 43.14 -30.44
C GLU A 98 17.59 42.19 -31.65
#